data_AF-L8PPN0-F1
#
_entry.id   AF-L8PPN0-F1
#
_cell.length_a   1.000
_cell.length_b   1.000
_cell.length_c   1.000
_cell.angle_alpha   90.00
_cell.angle_beta   90.00
_cell.angle_gamma   90.00
#
_symmetry.space_group_name_H-M   'P 1'
#
loop_
_entity.id
_entity.type
_entity.pdbx_description
1 polymer ?
#
loop_
_entity_poly.entity_id
_entity_poly.type
_entity_poly.pdbx_seq_one_letter_code
_entity_poly.pdbx_strand_id
1 'polypeptide(L)'
;MAGLLAAVLAASLAAGCTTPDGARDDGRGQEQPSSPGERESESRKNGASPLVVKIDNVRAARPHTGLNAADIVYVEEVEGGLSRLMAVYAQKLPKVVGPVRSARESDLELLRQFDRPTLAFSGAQSKLMPLINKAPLRAEPPGKASDAYFRGSKRPSPHNLYLRPHKLMPSAPGTDALTTGFRFGAAPAGGKAETSRTVRYKLAQFTFTWSGSHDRWLVAMDGKAAKTTDGKRVTAGTVVVQYVKVRRSTFHDSLGNNTPYTQTVGSGKAKVLRDGRSYDVNWERPKDTDGTRFTTRDGKPMNFQHGQVWVVFAKAY
;
A
#
# COMPACT_ATOMS: atom_id res chain seq x y z
N MET A 1 45.12 -62.93 44.00
CA MET A 1 43.92 -62.28 44.55
C MET A 1 42.70 -63.04 44.03
N ALA A 2 41.88 -63.53 44.96
CA ALA A 2 40.61 -64.24 44.77
C ALA A 2 39.62 -63.41 43.93
N GLY A 3 38.54 -63.92 43.32
CA GLY A 3 37.84 -65.21 43.29
C GLY A 3 36.57 -64.97 42.45
N LEU A 4 36.20 -65.81 41.50
CA LEU A 4 35.49 -67.10 41.61
C LEU A 4 33.95 -66.98 41.47
N LEU A 5 33.42 -67.70 40.48
CA LEU A 5 32.09 -68.37 40.40
C LEU A 5 30.81 -67.51 40.50
N ALA A 6 29.61 -67.88 40.01
CA ALA A 6 29.06 -68.76 38.98
C ALA A 6 27.54 -68.86 39.27
N ALA A 7 26.76 -69.17 38.23
CA ALA A 7 25.48 -69.91 38.28
C ALA A 7 24.22 -69.15 38.78
N VAL A 8 22.97 -69.40 38.38
CA VAL A 8 22.28 -70.24 37.37
C VAL A 8 20.75 -70.01 37.59
N LEU A 9 19.93 -70.01 36.51
CA LEU A 9 18.49 -70.45 36.34
C LEU A 9 17.42 -70.01 37.39
N ALA A 10 16.12 -69.83 37.13
CA ALA A 10 15.23 -70.03 35.98
C ALA A 10 13.83 -69.42 36.30
N ALA A 11 13.01 -69.37 35.23
CA ALA A 11 11.57 -69.59 35.19
C ALA A 11 10.58 -68.48 35.60
N SER A 12 9.81 -68.12 34.57
CA SER A 12 8.52 -67.41 34.53
C SER A 12 7.37 -68.14 35.24
N LEU A 13 6.46 -67.37 35.85
CA LEU A 13 5.06 -67.73 36.04
C LEU A 13 4.16 -66.49 35.87
N ALA A 14 2.99 -66.72 35.29
CA ALA A 14 2.00 -65.74 34.87
C ALA A 14 0.91 -65.48 35.94
N ALA A 15 0.11 -64.45 35.64
CA ALA A 15 -1.28 -64.20 36.06
C ALA A 15 -1.59 -63.54 37.42
N GLY A 16 -2.47 -62.51 37.36
CA GLY A 16 -3.58 -62.39 38.32
C GLY A 16 -3.71 -61.10 39.17
N CYS A 17 -4.59 -60.20 38.72
CA CYS A 17 -5.61 -59.43 39.47
C CYS A 17 -5.24 -58.58 40.73
N THR A 18 -5.53 -57.27 40.70
CA THR A 18 -6.69 -56.58 41.35
C THR A 18 -6.48 -55.06 41.50
N THR A 19 -7.59 -54.34 41.55
CA THR A 19 -7.87 -52.88 41.44
C THR A 19 -7.40 -52.03 42.63
N PRO A 20 -7.42 -50.67 42.56
CA PRO A 20 -8.64 -49.92 42.89
C PRO A 20 -8.89 -48.63 42.07
N ASP A 21 -10.19 -48.32 41.96
CA ASP A 21 -10.84 -47.01 42.06
C ASP A 21 -10.33 -45.79 41.27
N GLY A 22 -11.24 -45.24 40.46
CA GLY A 22 -11.07 -43.89 39.93
C GLY A 22 -12.24 -43.49 39.05
N ALA A 23 -13.04 -42.55 39.53
CA ALA A 23 -14.30 -42.12 38.94
C ALA A 23 -14.21 -41.60 37.50
N ARG A 24 -15.35 -41.70 36.81
CA ARG A 24 -15.72 -40.98 35.59
C ARG A 24 -15.35 -39.49 35.70
N ASP A 25 -14.70 -38.95 34.68
CA ASP A 25 -14.70 -37.51 34.40
C ASP A 25 -14.88 -37.25 32.90
N ASP A 26 -15.63 -36.20 32.61
CA ASP A 26 -16.39 -35.99 31.39
C ASP A 26 -15.59 -35.30 30.27
N GLY A 27 -15.97 -35.60 29.02
CA GLY A 27 -15.33 -35.09 27.82
C GLY A 27 -15.55 -33.59 27.59
N ARG A 28 -14.80 -32.74 28.31
CA ARG A 28 -14.63 -31.33 28.01
C ARG A 28 -13.17 -31.04 27.65
N GLY A 29 -12.88 -31.07 26.35
CA GLY A 29 -11.66 -30.48 25.82
C GLY A 29 -11.62 -28.99 26.17
N GLN A 30 -10.68 -28.59 27.00
CA GLN A 30 -10.31 -27.19 27.17
C GLN A 30 -9.70 -26.69 25.87
N GLU A 31 -10.43 -25.84 25.13
CA GLU A 31 -9.81 -24.93 24.18
C GLU A 31 -8.90 -23.98 24.97
N GLN A 32 -7.59 -24.23 24.90
CA GLN A 32 -6.60 -23.23 25.32
C GLN A 32 -6.79 -21.97 24.45
N PRO A 33 -6.85 -20.77 25.05
CA PRO A 33 -6.79 -19.53 24.27
C PRO A 33 -5.42 -19.46 23.58
N SER A 34 -5.40 -19.60 22.26
CA SER A 34 -4.21 -19.37 21.43
C SER A 34 -3.62 -18.00 21.80
N SER A 35 -2.36 -17.98 22.22
CA SER A 35 -1.66 -16.75 22.60
C SER A 35 -1.62 -15.77 21.41
N PRO A 36 -1.73 -14.44 21.63
CA PRO A 36 -1.74 -13.45 20.54
C PRO A 36 -0.54 -13.56 19.58
N GLY A 37 0.60 -14.10 20.05
CA GLY A 37 1.81 -14.28 19.28
C GLY A 37 1.78 -15.41 18.23
N GLU A 38 0.89 -16.39 18.33
CA GLU A 38 0.82 -17.49 17.36
C GLU A 38 0.11 -17.07 16.07
N ARG A 39 -0.91 -16.21 16.16
CA ARG A 39 -1.55 -15.60 14.97
C ARG A 39 -0.65 -14.56 14.27
N GLU A 40 0.18 -13.85 15.03
CA GLU A 40 1.20 -12.94 14.45
C GLU A 40 2.34 -13.70 13.76
N SER A 41 2.63 -14.93 14.18
CA SER A 41 3.67 -15.78 13.59
C SER A 41 3.20 -16.44 12.28
N GLU A 42 1.94 -16.84 12.17
CA GLU A 42 1.38 -17.41 10.94
C GLU A 42 1.13 -16.37 9.84
N SER A 43 0.74 -15.13 10.17
CA SER A 43 0.59 -14.08 9.14
C SER A 43 1.93 -13.68 8.50
N ARG A 44 3.04 -13.77 9.26
CA ARG A 44 4.40 -13.58 8.73
C ARG A 44 4.87 -14.71 7.82
N LYS A 45 4.22 -15.89 7.84
CA LYS A 45 4.56 -17.02 6.95
C LYS A 45 3.96 -16.90 5.54
N ASN A 46 3.05 -15.94 5.30
CA ASN A 46 2.41 -15.76 3.99
C ASN A 46 2.86 -14.55 3.17
N GLY A 47 3.93 -13.83 3.55
CA GLY A 47 4.68 -12.90 2.66
C GLY A 47 3.86 -12.03 1.70
N ALA A 48 2.65 -11.62 2.11
CA ALA A 48 1.65 -11.13 1.18
C ALA A 48 1.83 -9.62 1.03
N SER A 49 2.34 -9.19 -0.11
CA SER A 49 2.74 -7.81 -0.37
C SER A 49 1.79 -7.14 -1.37
N PRO A 50 1.52 -5.82 -1.28
CA PRO A 50 0.55 -5.20 -2.17
C PRO A 50 1.01 -5.17 -3.62
N LEU A 51 0.03 -5.17 -4.52
CA LEU A 51 0.26 -4.74 -5.91
C LEU A 51 0.30 -3.23 -5.95
N VAL A 52 1.34 -2.69 -6.56
CA VAL A 52 1.49 -1.26 -6.77
C VAL A 52 1.62 -0.97 -8.25
N VAL A 53 0.79 -0.08 -8.77
CA VAL A 53 0.74 0.25 -10.20
C VAL A 53 1.01 1.72 -10.40
N LYS A 54 2.03 2.04 -11.19
CA LYS A 54 2.30 3.41 -11.62
C LYS A 54 1.36 3.76 -12.77
N ILE A 55 0.56 4.80 -12.59
CA ILE A 55 -0.52 5.19 -13.51
C ILE A 55 -0.25 6.57 -14.12
N ASP A 56 -0.49 6.68 -15.43
CA ASP A 56 -0.48 7.93 -16.16
C ASP A 56 -1.62 8.84 -15.70
N ASN A 57 -1.35 10.13 -15.48
CA ASN A 57 -2.40 11.08 -15.06
C ASN A 57 -2.54 12.27 -16.03
N VAL A 58 -1.86 12.27 -17.17
CA VAL A 58 -2.08 13.36 -18.14
C VAL A 58 -3.53 13.34 -18.65
N ARG A 59 -3.99 14.46 -19.22
CA ARG A 59 -5.39 14.60 -19.67
C ARG A 59 -5.79 13.51 -20.67
N ALA A 60 -4.90 13.17 -21.60
CA ALA A 60 -5.13 12.13 -22.60
C ALA A 60 -5.23 10.70 -22.03
N ALA A 61 -4.72 10.47 -20.81
CA ALA A 61 -4.78 9.17 -20.15
C ALA A 61 -6.05 8.99 -19.29
N ARG A 62 -6.78 10.07 -19.00
CA ARG A 62 -8.02 10.05 -18.22
C ARG A 62 -9.25 9.78 -19.09
N PRO A 63 -10.33 9.18 -18.55
CA PRO A 63 -10.45 8.59 -17.21
C PRO A 63 -9.61 7.32 -17.01
N HIS A 64 -9.20 7.04 -15.77
CA HIS A 64 -8.43 5.84 -15.41
C HIS A 64 -9.34 4.60 -15.33
N THR A 65 -8.76 3.42 -15.53
CA THR A 65 -9.42 2.13 -15.29
C THR A 65 -8.94 1.55 -13.95
N GLY A 66 -9.86 1.02 -13.14
CA GLY A 66 -9.51 0.29 -11.91
C GLY A 66 -9.04 1.15 -10.72
N LEU A 67 -8.97 2.48 -10.86
CA LEU A 67 -8.46 3.38 -9.81
C LEU A 67 -9.29 3.34 -8.52
N ASN A 68 -10.62 3.21 -8.62
CA ASN A 68 -11.51 3.16 -7.46
C ASN A 68 -11.36 1.88 -6.61
N ALA A 69 -10.66 0.86 -7.12
CA ALA A 69 -10.38 -0.35 -6.34
C ALA A 69 -9.11 -0.23 -5.48
N ALA A 70 -8.32 0.83 -5.64
CA ALA A 70 -7.09 1.01 -4.88
C ALA A 70 -7.40 1.34 -3.42
N ASP A 71 -6.61 0.79 -2.51
CA ASP A 71 -6.67 1.13 -1.09
C ASP A 71 -6.02 2.48 -0.83
N ILE A 72 -4.90 2.74 -1.51
CA ILE A 72 -4.13 3.98 -1.38
C ILE A 72 -3.75 4.49 -2.77
N VAL A 73 -3.86 5.80 -2.96
CA VAL A 73 -3.38 6.50 -4.15
C VAL A 73 -2.40 7.58 -3.73
N TYR A 74 -1.12 7.39 -4.05
CA TYR A 74 -0.14 8.47 -3.92
C TYR A 74 -0.12 9.31 -5.19
N VAL A 75 0.01 10.63 -5.03
CA VAL A 75 0.16 11.59 -6.12
C VAL A 75 1.51 12.24 -6.00
N GLU A 76 2.32 12.12 -7.05
CA GLU A 76 3.64 12.74 -7.15
C GLU A 76 3.71 13.70 -8.33
N GLU A 77 4.43 14.80 -8.13
CA GLU A 77 4.91 15.61 -9.24
C GLU A 77 5.91 14.81 -10.08
N VAL A 78 5.89 15.03 -11.39
CA VAL A 78 6.84 14.44 -12.33
C VAL A 78 7.34 15.51 -13.31
N GLU A 79 7.97 15.10 -14.40
CA GLU A 79 8.62 16.03 -15.34
C GLU A 79 7.68 17.14 -15.83
N GLY A 80 8.21 18.37 -15.91
CA GLY A 80 7.45 19.55 -16.33
C GLY A 80 6.38 20.02 -15.36
N GLY A 81 6.27 19.40 -14.17
CA GLY A 81 5.22 19.67 -13.19
C GLY A 81 3.87 19.04 -13.53
N LEU A 82 3.89 18.00 -14.37
CA LEU A 82 2.79 17.05 -14.50
C LEU A 82 2.69 16.21 -13.21
N SER A 83 1.68 15.34 -13.12
CA SER A 83 1.57 14.37 -12.04
C SER A 83 1.50 12.93 -12.56
N ARG A 84 1.86 11.97 -11.70
CA ARG A 84 1.53 10.55 -11.86
C ARG A 84 0.92 10.01 -10.58
N LEU A 85 0.13 8.96 -10.70
CA LEU A 85 -0.47 8.27 -9.57
C LEU A 85 0.29 6.97 -9.28
N MET A 86 0.40 6.61 -8.01
CA MET A 86 0.81 5.29 -7.57
C MET A 86 -0.36 4.65 -6.83
N ALA A 87 -1.03 3.69 -7.47
CA ALA A 87 -2.19 3.01 -6.91
C ALA A 87 -1.76 1.70 -6.24
N VAL A 88 -2.08 1.58 -4.96
CA VAL A 88 -1.75 0.42 -4.11
C VAL A 88 -3.02 -0.42 -3.91
N TYR A 89 -2.91 -1.72 -4.16
CA TYR A 89 -3.99 -2.69 -4.06
C TYR A 89 -3.58 -3.83 -3.13
N ALA A 90 -4.35 -4.00 -2.07
CA ALA A 90 -4.17 -4.99 -1.03
C ALA A 90 -5.48 -5.73 -0.71
N GLN A 91 -6.62 -5.03 -0.67
CA GLN A 91 -7.92 -5.66 -0.38
C GLN A 91 -8.61 -6.22 -1.63
N LYS A 92 -8.45 -5.54 -2.78
CA LYS A 92 -9.13 -5.91 -4.01
C LYS A 92 -8.27 -5.63 -5.24
N LEU A 93 -8.08 -6.64 -6.08
CA LEU A 93 -7.49 -6.48 -7.39
C LEU A 93 -8.57 -6.15 -8.42
N PRO A 94 -8.48 -5.03 -9.17
CA PRO A 94 -9.39 -4.78 -10.28
C PRO A 94 -9.11 -5.75 -11.43
N LYS A 95 -10.10 -5.99 -12.30
CA LYS A 95 -9.90 -6.83 -13.50
C LYS A 95 -8.81 -6.26 -14.44
N VAL A 96 -8.80 -4.93 -14.56
CA VAL A 96 -7.88 -4.15 -15.39
C VAL A 96 -7.52 -2.86 -14.65
N VAL A 97 -6.28 -2.40 -14.79
CA VAL A 97 -5.82 -1.11 -14.26
C VAL A 97 -4.92 -0.38 -15.25
N GLY A 98 -5.03 0.95 -15.29
CA GLY A 98 -4.17 1.82 -16.10
C GLY A 98 -4.83 3.13 -16.53
N PRO A 99 -4.21 3.89 -17.46
CA PRO A 99 -3.02 3.50 -18.21
C PRO A 99 -1.75 3.39 -17.36
N VAL A 100 -0.96 2.34 -17.54
CA VAL A 100 0.29 2.11 -16.80
C VAL A 100 1.40 3.00 -17.36
N ARG A 101 2.21 3.58 -16.46
CA ARG A 101 3.32 4.47 -16.81
C ARG A 101 4.61 4.14 -16.11
N SER A 102 5.63 4.88 -16.53
CA SER A 102 7.00 4.62 -16.15
C SER A 102 7.28 4.94 -14.69
N ALA A 103 8.16 4.15 -14.07
CA ALA A 103 8.62 4.37 -12.70
C ALA A 103 9.60 5.56 -12.63
N ARG A 104 9.78 6.10 -11.42
CA ARG A 104 10.70 7.19 -11.04
C ARG A 104 11.56 6.76 -9.86
N GLU A 105 12.65 7.47 -9.64
CA GLU A 105 13.57 7.21 -8.51
C GLU A 105 12.85 7.32 -7.16
N SER A 106 11.97 8.31 -6.99
CA SER A 106 11.18 8.51 -5.76
C SER A 106 10.29 7.32 -5.41
N ASP A 107 9.85 6.55 -6.42
CA ASP A 107 9.05 5.34 -6.21
C ASP A 107 9.83 4.34 -5.35
N LEU A 108 11.15 4.24 -5.51
CA LEU A 108 11.96 3.28 -4.76
C LEU A 108 11.94 3.59 -3.26
N GLU A 109 12.14 4.85 -2.88
CA GLU A 109 12.08 5.28 -1.48
C GLU A 109 10.66 5.14 -0.92
N LEU A 110 9.64 5.52 -1.69
CA LEU A 110 8.23 5.41 -1.25
C LEU A 110 7.85 3.95 -0.97
N LEU A 111 8.23 3.02 -1.84
CA LEU A 111 7.81 1.62 -1.74
C LEU A 111 8.56 0.81 -0.68
N ARG A 112 9.62 1.37 -0.08
CA ARG A 112 10.32 0.73 1.03
C ARG A 112 9.46 0.52 2.28
N GLN A 113 8.37 1.28 2.43
CA GLN A 113 7.42 1.12 3.54
C GLN A 113 6.65 -0.20 3.47
N PHE A 114 6.67 -0.90 2.33
CA PHE A 114 6.02 -2.19 2.13
C PHE A 114 7.05 -3.33 2.15
N ASP A 115 6.63 -4.49 2.64
CA ASP A 115 7.45 -5.70 2.60
C ASP A 115 7.46 -6.29 1.18
N ARG A 116 8.45 -5.92 0.35
CA ARG A 116 8.68 -6.43 -1.01
C ARG A 116 7.48 -6.33 -1.98
N PRO A 117 6.92 -5.13 -2.22
CA PRO A 117 5.75 -4.92 -3.06
C PRO A 117 5.96 -5.35 -4.51
N THR A 118 4.88 -5.74 -5.19
CA THR A 118 4.91 -5.95 -6.63
C THR A 118 4.72 -4.62 -7.34
N LEU A 119 5.72 -4.14 -8.06
CA LEU A 119 5.65 -2.90 -8.83
C LEU A 119 5.40 -3.19 -10.31
N ALA A 120 4.23 -2.75 -10.79
CA ALA A 120 3.85 -2.75 -12.19
C ALA A 120 4.00 -1.36 -12.81
N PHE A 121 4.77 -1.26 -13.89
CA PHE A 121 5.17 0.00 -14.52
C PHE A 121 5.56 -0.23 -15.98
N SER A 122 5.47 0.80 -16.83
CA SER A 122 5.66 0.65 -18.29
C SER A 122 7.13 0.62 -18.73
N GLY A 123 8.08 0.67 -17.79
CA GLY A 123 9.52 0.90 -18.03
C GLY A 123 10.04 2.13 -17.27
N ALA A 124 11.33 2.41 -17.32
CA ALA A 124 11.91 3.59 -16.68
C ALA A 124 13.09 4.10 -17.53
N GLN A 125 13.74 5.19 -17.12
CA GLN A 125 15.01 5.57 -17.73
C GLN A 125 16.01 4.40 -17.59
N SER A 126 16.77 4.09 -18.64
CA SER A 126 17.65 2.91 -18.67
C SER A 126 18.65 2.86 -17.50
N LYS A 127 19.18 4.02 -17.06
CA LYS A 127 20.09 4.11 -15.91
C LYS A 127 19.40 3.85 -14.56
N LEU A 128 18.08 3.97 -14.48
CA LEU A 128 17.29 3.68 -13.27
C LEU A 128 16.94 2.19 -13.16
N MET A 129 16.86 1.47 -14.27
CA MET A 129 16.48 0.04 -14.29
C MET A 129 17.36 -0.84 -13.38
N PRO A 130 18.70 -0.68 -13.33
CA PRO A 130 19.54 -1.44 -12.39
C PRO A 130 19.21 -1.18 -10.91
N LEU A 131 18.81 0.05 -10.56
CA LEU A 131 18.41 0.38 -9.19
C LEU A 131 17.06 -0.25 -8.85
N ILE A 132 16.09 -0.20 -9.78
CA ILE A 132 14.80 -0.88 -9.63
C ILE A 132 14.99 -2.39 -9.40
N ASN A 133 15.87 -3.04 -10.17
CA ASN A 133 16.11 -4.48 -10.07
C ASN A 133 16.82 -4.89 -8.77
N LYS A 134 17.60 -3.99 -8.16
CA LYS A 134 18.25 -4.21 -6.86
C LYS A 134 17.37 -3.84 -5.67
N ALA A 135 16.34 -3.02 -5.89
CA ALA A 135 15.46 -2.59 -4.83
C ALA A 135 14.69 -3.81 -4.24
N PRO A 136 14.40 -3.80 -2.94
CA PRO A 136 13.61 -4.84 -2.26
C PRO A 136 12.13 -4.75 -2.63
N LEU A 137 11.82 -5.03 -3.90
CA LEU A 137 10.50 -5.09 -4.51
C LEU A 137 10.51 -6.12 -5.64
N ARG A 138 9.34 -6.53 -6.11
CA ARG A 138 9.18 -7.37 -7.29
C ARG A 138 8.80 -6.49 -8.49
N ALA A 139 9.79 -6.16 -9.32
CA ALA A 139 9.58 -5.39 -10.54
C ALA A 139 8.97 -6.26 -11.65
N GLU A 140 7.81 -5.86 -12.18
CA GLU A 140 7.08 -6.57 -13.24
C GLU A 140 6.75 -5.67 -14.44
N PRO A 141 7.73 -5.14 -15.18
CA PRO A 141 7.47 -4.38 -16.41
C PRO A 141 7.01 -5.30 -17.57
N PRO A 142 6.42 -4.75 -18.65
CA PRO A 142 5.97 -5.54 -19.81
C PRO A 142 7.04 -6.44 -20.45
N GLY A 143 8.31 -6.07 -20.37
CA GLY A 143 9.42 -6.89 -20.88
C GLY A 143 9.67 -8.17 -20.08
N LYS A 144 9.12 -8.28 -18.86
CA LYS A 144 9.25 -9.45 -17.97
C LYS A 144 7.93 -10.22 -17.83
N ALA A 145 6.80 -9.52 -17.78
CA ALA A 145 5.47 -10.09 -17.57
C ALA A 145 4.53 -9.73 -18.73
N SER A 146 4.92 -10.03 -19.97
CA SER A 146 4.24 -9.54 -21.17
C SER A 146 2.75 -9.92 -21.25
N ASP A 147 2.38 -11.10 -20.78
CA ASP A 147 1.00 -11.61 -20.77
C ASP A 147 0.07 -10.86 -19.79
N ALA A 148 0.66 -10.23 -18.77
CA ALA A 148 -0.06 -9.39 -17.82
C ALA A 148 -0.48 -8.04 -18.44
N TYR A 149 0.18 -7.61 -19.52
CA TYR A 149 -0.08 -6.31 -20.15
C TYR A 149 -0.81 -6.43 -21.49
N PHE A 150 -1.50 -5.36 -21.86
CA PHE A 150 -2.05 -5.23 -23.20
C PHE A 150 -2.20 -3.76 -23.57
N ARG A 151 -2.29 -3.48 -24.88
CA ARG A 151 -2.60 -2.14 -25.39
C ARG A 151 -4.07 -2.04 -25.77
N GLY A 152 -4.75 -1.03 -25.25
CA GLY A 152 -6.10 -0.68 -25.69
C GLY A 152 -6.08 0.11 -27.01
N SER A 153 -7.14 -0.01 -27.80
CA SER A 153 -7.29 0.70 -29.09
C SER A 153 -7.85 2.12 -28.96
N LYS A 154 -8.52 2.45 -27.84
CA LYS A 154 -9.23 3.73 -27.66
C LYS A 154 -8.33 4.94 -27.41
N ARG A 155 -7.03 4.73 -27.19
CA ARG A 155 -6.06 5.79 -26.89
C ARG A 155 -4.77 5.56 -27.68
N PRO A 156 -4.08 6.62 -28.12
CA PRO A 156 -2.77 6.48 -28.74
C PRO A 156 -1.72 6.06 -27.70
N SER A 157 -0.64 5.45 -28.20
CA SER A 157 0.60 5.32 -27.43
C SER A 157 1.10 6.71 -27.03
N PRO A 158 1.59 6.93 -25.80
CA PRO A 158 1.89 5.93 -24.78
C PRO A 158 0.83 5.86 -23.66
N HIS A 159 -0.40 6.32 -23.90
CA HIS A 159 -1.49 6.40 -22.92
C HIS A 159 -2.44 5.21 -22.97
N ASN A 160 -2.01 4.09 -23.54
CA ASN A 160 -2.87 2.97 -23.90
C ASN A 160 -2.42 1.61 -23.34
N LEU A 161 -1.38 1.57 -22.49
CA LEU A 161 -0.93 0.34 -21.85
C LEU A 161 -1.76 0.06 -20.60
N TYR A 162 -2.27 -1.16 -20.44
CA TYR A 162 -3.07 -1.59 -19.29
C TYR A 162 -2.53 -2.90 -18.72
N LEU A 163 -2.75 -3.09 -17.42
CA LEU A 163 -2.37 -4.29 -16.67
C LEU A 163 -3.62 -5.12 -16.36
N ARG A 164 -3.46 -6.44 -16.35
CA ARG A 164 -4.37 -7.44 -15.76
C ARG A 164 -3.76 -7.93 -14.44
N PRO A 165 -4.15 -7.36 -13.28
CA PRO A 165 -3.56 -7.70 -11.98
C PRO A 165 -3.49 -9.20 -11.67
N HIS A 166 -4.52 -9.96 -12.03
CA HIS A 166 -4.60 -11.41 -11.79
C HIS A 166 -3.46 -12.23 -12.42
N LYS A 167 -2.78 -11.68 -13.43
CA LYS A 167 -1.62 -12.30 -14.08
C LYS A 167 -0.32 -12.14 -13.28
N LEU A 168 -0.25 -11.15 -12.38
CA LEU A 168 0.91 -10.94 -11.49
C LEU A 168 0.66 -11.50 -10.08
N MET A 169 -0.60 -11.46 -9.65
CA MET A 169 -1.02 -11.87 -8.31
C MET A 169 -2.39 -12.55 -8.39
N PRO A 170 -2.51 -13.85 -8.03
CA PRO A 170 -3.76 -14.59 -8.19
C PRO A 170 -4.88 -14.09 -7.28
N SER A 171 -4.54 -13.52 -6.13
CA SER A 171 -5.48 -12.98 -5.14
C SER A 171 -4.93 -11.70 -4.51
N ALA A 172 -5.83 -10.92 -3.89
CA ALA A 172 -5.45 -9.76 -3.13
C ALA A 172 -4.83 -10.20 -1.79
N PRO A 173 -3.71 -9.57 -1.34
CA PRO A 173 -2.95 -10.03 -0.18
C PRO A 173 -3.61 -9.76 1.18
N GLY A 174 -4.66 -8.92 1.25
CA GLY A 174 -5.30 -8.50 2.49
C GLY A 174 -4.72 -7.21 3.07
N THR A 175 -5.42 -6.62 4.05
CA THR A 175 -5.05 -5.32 4.65
C THR A 175 -3.71 -5.33 5.37
N ASP A 176 -3.27 -6.48 5.87
CA ASP A 176 -2.01 -6.61 6.62
C ASP A 176 -0.79 -6.31 5.73
N ALA A 177 -0.95 -6.39 4.41
CA ALA A 177 0.03 -5.97 3.42
C ALA A 177 0.25 -4.44 3.38
N LEU A 178 -0.67 -3.65 3.95
CA LEU A 178 -0.61 -2.19 3.99
C LEU A 178 0.16 -1.69 5.21
N THR A 179 1.47 -1.93 5.26
CA THR A 179 2.39 -1.52 6.34
C THR A 179 2.71 -0.01 6.36
N THR A 180 1.80 0.82 5.87
CA THR A 180 1.94 2.28 5.71
C THR A 180 1.98 3.07 7.02
N GLY A 181 1.62 2.45 8.14
CA GLY A 181 1.47 3.14 9.43
C GLY A 181 0.17 3.93 9.59
N PHE A 182 -0.72 3.91 8.58
CA PHE A 182 -2.02 4.56 8.65
C PHE A 182 -2.91 3.84 9.67
N ARG A 183 -3.66 4.63 10.46
CA ARG A 183 -4.61 4.11 11.45
C ARG A 183 -6.00 4.51 11.03
N PHE A 184 -6.97 3.61 11.17
CA PHE A 184 -8.36 3.88 10.81
C PHE A 184 -9.24 3.85 12.05
N GLY A 185 -10.28 4.70 12.08
CA GLY A 185 -11.23 4.72 13.20
C GLY A 185 -11.92 6.06 13.39
N ALA A 186 -12.43 6.28 14.60
CA ALA A 186 -13.12 7.51 14.98
C ALA A 186 -12.22 8.73 14.73
N ALA A 187 -12.85 9.82 14.25
CA ALA A 187 -12.15 11.07 14.01
C ALA A 187 -11.59 11.65 15.31
N PRO A 188 -10.35 12.18 15.31
CA PRO A 188 -9.86 12.91 16.46
C PRO A 188 -10.68 14.19 16.67
N ALA A 189 -10.73 14.66 17.92
CA ALA A 189 -11.36 15.92 18.27
C ALA A 189 -10.72 17.11 17.51
N GLY A 190 -11.49 18.17 17.32
CA GLY A 190 -11.04 19.39 16.64
C GLY A 190 -11.17 19.31 15.12
N GLY A 191 -10.13 19.73 14.39
CA GLY A 191 -10.21 19.99 12.95
C GLY A 191 -11.03 21.23 12.62
N LYS A 192 -10.77 21.84 11.46
CA LYS A 192 -11.53 23.00 10.95
C LYS A 192 -12.52 22.51 9.90
N ALA A 193 -13.73 23.05 9.91
CA ALA A 193 -14.68 22.78 8.83
C ALA A 193 -14.03 23.17 7.49
N GLU A 194 -14.00 22.23 6.57
CA GLU A 194 -13.43 22.44 5.25
C GLU A 194 -14.12 21.51 4.28
N THR A 195 -14.79 22.08 3.28
CA THR A 195 -15.57 21.31 2.31
C THR A 195 -14.90 21.25 0.95
N SER A 196 -13.79 21.97 0.76
CA SER A 196 -13.02 21.93 -0.48
C SER A 196 -11.54 22.27 -0.24
N ARG A 197 -10.64 21.45 -0.79
CA ARG A 197 -9.20 21.72 -0.84
C ARG A 197 -8.69 21.51 -2.25
N THR A 198 -7.84 22.42 -2.72
CA THR A 198 -7.13 22.28 -3.98
C THR A 198 -5.63 22.24 -3.77
N VAL A 199 -4.95 21.28 -4.39
CA VAL A 199 -3.49 21.16 -4.48
C VAL A 199 -3.07 21.37 -5.93
N ARG A 200 -2.06 22.22 -6.16
CA ARG A 200 -1.59 22.60 -7.50
C ARG A 200 -0.13 22.26 -7.69
N TYR A 201 0.14 21.63 -8.83
CA TYR A 201 1.45 21.55 -9.47
C TYR A 201 1.46 22.52 -10.65
N LYS A 202 2.60 22.63 -11.36
CA LYS A 202 2.71 23.54 -12.51
C LYS A 202 1.71 23.20 -13.63
N LEU A 203 1.51 21.92 -13.92
CA LEU A 203 0.67 21.43 -15.03
C LEU A 203 -0.38 20.40 -14.58
N ALA A 204 -0.69 20.35 -13.29
CA ALA A 204 -1.74 19.49 -12.75
C ALA A 204 -2.40 20.12 -11.52
N GLN A 205 -3.69 19.89 -11.35
CA GLN A 205 -4.45 20.32 -10.19
C GLN A 205 -5.34 19.18 -9.69
N PHE A 206 -5.41 19.02 -8.37
CA PHE A 206 -6.33 18.12 -7.69
C PHE A 206 -7.23 18.92 -6.76
N THR A 207 -8.53 18.75 -6.89
CA THR A 207 -9.52 19.35 -6.00
C THR A 207 -10.32 18.24 -5.32
N PHE A 208 -10.40 18.32 -4.00
CA PHE A 208 -11.15 17.38 -3.17
C PHE A 208 -12.31 18.15 -2.55
N THR A 209 -13.53 17.72 -2.83
CA THR A 209 -14.75 18.37 -2.32
C THR A 209 -15.52 17.39 -1.47
N TRP A 210 -15.81 17.75 -0.22
CA TRP A 210 -16.59 16.91 0.67
C TRP A 210 -18.03 16.79 0.18
N SER A 211 -18.56 15.56 0.19
CA SER A 211 -19.97 15.29 -0.09
C SER A 211 -20.60 14.57 1.09
N GLY A 212 -21.39 15.29 1.88
CA GLY A 212 -22.08 14.72 3.04
C GLY A 212 -23.02 13.55 2.68
N SER A 213 -23.69 13.63 1.53
CA SER A 213 -24.56 12.54 1.03
C SER A 213 -23.83 11.26 0.67
N HIS A 214 -22.53 11.35 0.35
CA HIS A 214 -21.70 10.20 0.01
C HIS A 214 -20.76 9.82 1.14
N ASP A 215 -20.68 10.63 2.20
CA ASP A 215 -19.70 10.50 3.28
C ASP A 215 -18.25 10.40 2.74
N ARG A 216 -17.94 11.07 1.63
CA ARG A 216 -16.64 10.95 0.95
C ARG A 216 -16.19 12.27 0.33
N TRP A 217 -14.89 12.39 0.13
CA TRP A 217 -14.27 13.44 -0.68
C TRP A 217 -14.34 13.07 -2.17
N LEU A 218 -15.09 13.85 -2.94
CA LEU A 218 -15.14 13.75 -4.39
C LEU A 218 -13.85 14.32 -4.99
N VAL A 219 -13.23 13.56 -5.90
CA VAL A 219 -12.00 13.99 -6.57
C VAL A 219 -12.33 14.66 -7.91
N ALA A 220 -11.66 15.79 -8.17
CA ALA A 220 -11.59 16.45 -9.47
C ALA A 220 -10.12 16.67 -9.84
N MET A 221 -9.82 16.54 -11.13
CA MET A 221 -8.48 16.71 -11.70
C MET A 221 -8.56 17.72 -12.83
N ASP A 222 -7.76 18.79 -12.75
CA ASP A 222 -7.74 19.92 -13.69
C ASP A 222 -9.13 20.52 -13.95
N GLY A 223 -9.84 20.83 -12.86
CA GLY A 223 -11.17 21.41 -12.88
C GLY A 223 -12.29 20.49 -13.35
N LYS A 224 -11.98 19.25 -13.76
CA LYS A 224 -12.97 18.26 -14.19
C LYS A 224 -13.19 17.20 -13.13
N ALA A 225 -14.46 16.92 -12.87
CA ALA A 225 -14.89 15.85 -11.98
C ALA A 225 -14.26 14.52 -12.44
N ALA A 226 -13.42 13.89 -11.61
CA ALA A 226 -12.70 12.66 -11.96
C ALA A 226 -13.62 11.44 -11.93
N LYS A 227 -13.70 10.70 -13.03
CA LYS A 227 -14.44 9.44 -13.13
C LYS A 227 -13.49 8.31 -13.56
N THR A 228 -13.85 7.07 -13.26
CA THR A 228 -13.23 5.87 -13.86
C THR A 228 -13.93 5.49 -15.17
N THR A 229 -13.32 4.61 -15.95
CA THR A 229 -13.87 4.14 -17.25
C THR A 229 -15.22 3.42 -17.15
N ASP A 230 -15.60 2.93 -15.97
CA ASP A 230 -16.93 2.41 -15.67
C ASP A 230 -17.96 3.51 -15.28
N GLY A 231 -17.60 4.79 -15.43
CA GLY A 231 -18.48 5.93 -15.22
C GLY A 231 -18.59 6.41 -13.76
N LYS A 232 -18.03 5.66 -12.80
CA LYS A 232 -18.13 5.99 -11.37
C LYS A 232 -17.28 7.20 -11.00
N ARG A 233 -17.76 7.99 -10.03
CA ARG A 233 -16.97 9.09 -9.44
C ARG A 233 -15.76 8.52 -8.71
N VAL A 234 -14.62 9.19 -8.81
CA VAL A 234 -13.45 8.90 -7.96
C VAL A 234 -13.67 9.60 -6.62
N THR A 235 -13.51 8.86 -5.53
CA THR A 235 -13.78 9.34 -4.16
C THR A 235 -12.73 8.83 -3.19
N ALA A 236 -12.47 9.60 -2.13
CA ALA A 236 -11.60 9.22 -1.02
C ALA A 236 -12.36 9.27 0.31
N GLY A 237 -12.03 8.36 1.23
CA GLY A 237 -12.43 8.53 2.64
C GLY A 237 -11.53 9.58 3.31
N THR A 238 -10.23 9.45 3.10
CA THR A 238 -9.25 10.40 3.65
C THR A 238 -8.35 10.95 2.54
N VAL A 239 -8.04 12.25 2.62
CA VAL A 239 -7.05 12.91 1.76
C VAL A 239 -5.96 13.51 2.64
N VAL A 240 -4.71 13.15 2.39
CA VAL A 240 -3.53 13.72 3.03
C VAL A 240 -2.86 14.64 2.02
N VAL A 241 -2.69 15.92 2.37
CA VAL A 241 -1.76 16.81 1.68
C VAL A 241 -0.48 16.83 2.49
N GLN A 242 0.51 16.05 2.05
CA GLN A 242 1.78 15.88 2.76
C GLN A 242 2.83 16.81 2.18
N TYR A 243 3.30 17.77 2.98
CA TYR A 243 4.34 18.71 2.55
C TYR A 243 5.71 18.06 2.71
N VAL A 244 6.41 17.91 1.58
CA VAL A 244 7.68 17.19 1.47
C VAL A 244 8.73 18.01 0.74
N LYS A 245 10.01 17.70 0.95
CA LYS A 245 11.08 18.26 0.13
C LYS A 245 11.03 17.64 -1.25
N VAL A 246 11.02 18.48 -2.29
CA VAL A 246 11.13 18.06 -3.68
C VAL A 246 12.42 18.65 -4.25
N ARG A 247 13.34 17.78 -4.64
CA ARG A 247 14.64 18.15 -5.20
C ARG A 247 14.77 17.62 -6.62
N ARG A 248 15.79 18.10 -7.33
CA ARG A 248 16.16 17.52 -8.63
C ARG A 248 16.75 16.12 -8.40
N SER A 249 16.34 15.14 -9.21
CA SER A 249 17.05 13.87 -9.29
C SER A 249 18.24 13.97 -10.25
N THR A 250 19.05 12.91 -10.35
CA THR A 250 20.05 12.76 -11.43
C THR A 250 19.45 12.19 -12.72
N PHE A 251 18.16 11.85 -12.70
CA PHE A 251 17.42 11.21 -13.79
C PHE A 251 16.60 12.23 -14.61
N HIS A 252 16.25 11.84 -15.83
CA HIS A 252 15.54 12.65 -16.80
C HIS A 252 14.63 11.78 -17.69
N ASP A 253 13.60 12.40 -18.27
CA ASP A 253 12.79 11.76 -19.30
C ASP A 253 13.50 11.68 -20.65
N SER A 254 12.83 11.08 -21.63
CA SER A 254 13.32 10.94 -23.01
C SER A 254 13.49 12.27 -23.76
N LEU A 255 12.96 13.37 -23.22
CA LEU A 255 13.08 14.71 -23.77
C LEU A 255 14.13 15.56 -23.01
N GLY A 256 14.83 14.97 -22.04
CA GLY A 256 15.85 15.65 -21.24
C GLY A 256 15.31 16.45 -20.05
N ASN A 257 14.00 16.42 -19.78
CA ASN A 257 13.46 17.10 -18.61
C ASN A 257 13.86 16.37 -17.34
N ASN A 258 14.30 17.10 -16.33
CA ASN A 258 14.65 16.49 -15.03
C ASN A 258 13.41 15.86 -14.37
N THR A 259 13.59 14.66 -13.86
CA THR A 259 12.61 14.00 -13.00
C THR A 259 12.74 14.54 -11.58
N PRO A 260 11.67 15.08 -10.96
CA PRO A 260 11.74 15.48 -9.56
C PRO A 260 11.88 14.25 -8.64
N TYR A 261 12.62 14.42 -7.56
CA TYR A 261 12.71 13.45 -6.46
C TYR A 261 11.86 13.95 -5.29
N THR A 262 10.75 13.25 -5.05
CA THR A 262 9.88 13.46 -3.88
C THR A 262 10.48 12.74 -2.68
N GLN A 263 10.98 13.49 -1.69
CA GLN A 263 11.57 12.91 -0.48
C GLN A 263 10.47 12.58 0.54
N THR A 264 10.19 11.30 0.67
CA THR A 264 9.14 10.70 1.50
C THR A 264 9.64 10.26 2.88
N VAL A 265 10.95 10.14 3.09
CA VAL A 265 11.59 9.91 4.39
C VAL A 265 11.96 11.22 5.07
N GLY A 266 11.65 11.32 6.36
CA GLY A 266 11.90 12.49 7.19
C GLY A 266 10.67 12.86 8.02
N SER A 267 10.46 14.15 8.22
CA SER A 267 9.31 14.67 8.95
C SER A 267 8.89 16.03 8.40
N GLY A 268 7.67 16.44 8.70
CA GLY A 268 7.15 17.73 8.26
C GLY A 268 5.71 17.98 8.65
N LYS A 269 5.10 18.96 8.00
CA LYS A 269 3.68 19.30 8.18
C LYS A 269 2.83 18.58 7.14
N ALA A 270 1.59 18.29 7.48
CA ALA A 270 0.58 17.84 6.53
C ALA A 270 -0.80 18.40 6.91
N LYS A 271 -1.73 18.32 5.97
CA LYS A 271 -3.17 18.47 6.23
C LYS A 271 -3.85 17.15 5.96
N VAL A 272 -4.69 16.69 6.88
CA VAL A 272 -5.52 15.51 6.68
C VAL A 272 -6.97 15.94 6.60
N LEU A 273 -7.62 15.59 5.49
CA LEU A 273 -9.01 15.86 5.21
C LEU A 273 -9.82 14.57 5.40
N ARG A 274 -10.82 14.61 6.29
CA ARG A 274 -11.77 13.53 6.53
C ARG A 274 -13.06 14.13 7.10
N ASP A 275 -14.20 13.49 6.86
CA ASP A 275 -15.49 13.88 7.46
C ASP A 275 -15.86 15.37 7.27
N GLY A 276 -15.49 15.98 6.13
CA GLY A 276 -15.75 17.40 5.86
C GLY A 276 -14.93 18.38 6.71
N ARG A 277 -13.79 17.93 7.25
CA ARG A 277 -12.89 18.72 8.09
C ARG A 277 -11.45 18.58 7.63
N SER A 278 -10.65 19.61 7.91
CA SER A 278 -9.19 19.60 7.76
C SER A 278 -8.51 19.63 9.12
N TYR A 279 -7.52 18.76 9.29
CA TYR A 279 -6.67 18.66 10.46
C TYR A 279 -5.25 19.05 10.09
N ASP A 280 -4.69 20.03 10.79
CA ASP A 280 -3.26 20.31 10.72
C ASP A 280 -2.51 19.27 11.55
N VAL A 281 -1.61 18.53 10.92
CA VAL A 281 -0.87 17.43 11.54
C VAL A 281 0.62 17.54 11.26
N ASN A 282 1.43 16.87 12.07
CA ASN A 282 2.81 16.55 11.73
C ASN A 282 2.85 15.15 11.13
N TRP A 283 3.74 14.93 10.18
CA TRP A 283 4.06 13.60 9.68
C TRP A 283 5.51 13.25 10.02
N GLU A 284 5.75 11.97 10.23
CA GLU A 284 7.08 11.43 10.49
C GLU A 284 7.22 10.04 9.87
N ARG A 285 8.34 9.83 9.21
CA ARG A 285 8.79 8.56 8.64
C ARG A 285 10.32 8.51 8.75
N PRO A 286 10.86 8.04 9.89
CA PRO A 286 12.30 8.14 10.18
C PRO A 286 13.18 7.34 9.22
N LYS A 287 12.74 6.14 8.83
CA LYS A 287 13.43 5.28 7.86
C LYS A 287 12.54 5.01 6.65
N ASP A 288 13.18 4.66 5.54
CA ASP A 288 12.50 4.21 4.33
C ASP A 288 11.65 2.94 4.58
N THR A 289 12.06 2.07 5.50
CA THR A 289 11.30 0.88 5.89
C THR A 289 10.10 1.16 6.79
N ASP A 290 9.98 2.37 7.32
CA ASP A 290 8.90 2.71 8.24
C ASP A 290 7.65 3.17 7.47
N GLY A 291 6.50 2.94 8.07
CA GLY A 291 5.26 3.63 7.72
C GLY A 291 5.31 5.12 8.08
N THR A 292 4.42 5.91 7.49
CA THR A 292 4.27 7.33 7.83
C THR A 292 3.25 7.49 8.96
N ARG A 293 3.69 8.03 10.09
CA ARG A 293 2.82 8.39 11.21
C ARG A 293 2.33 9.82 11.06
N PHE A 294 1.04 10.04 11.32
CA PHE A 294 0.45 11.38 11.39
C PHE A 294 -0.04 11.68 12.82
N THR A 295 0.32 12.85 13.34
CA THR A 295 -0.06 13.31 14.68
C THR A 295 -0.69 14.69 14.66
N THR A 296 -1.77 14.84 15.39
CA THR A 296 -2.41 16.15 15.63
C THR A 296 -1.48 17.07 16.42
N ARG A 297 -1.81 18.37 16.48
CA ARG A 297 -1.02 19.37 17.23
C ARG A 297 -0.87 19.04 18.72
N ASP A 298 -1.84 18.37 19.32
CA ASP A 298 -1.84 17.90 20.71
C ASP A 298 -1.18 16.52 20.89
N GLY A 299 -0.48 16.01 19.86
CA GLY A 299 0.33 14.80 19.93
C GLY A 299 -0.44 13.49 19.76
N LYS A 300 -1.76 13.53 19.59
CA LYS A 300 -2.59 12.33 19.41
C LYS A 300 -2.44 11.75 17.99
N PRO A 301 -2.64 10.42 17.82
CA PRO A 301 -2.70 9.82 16.49
C PRO A 301 -3.82 10.42 15.63
N MET A 302 -3.53 10.71 14.37
CA MET A 302 -4.54 11.10 13.39
C MET A 302 -5.13 9.85 12.74
N ASN A 303 -6.29 9.40 13.23
CA ASN A 303 -7.02 8.32 12.58
C ASN A 303 -7.64 8.78 11.25
N PHE A 304 -7.67 7.89 10.28
CA PHE A 304 -8.27 8.04 8.96
C PHE A 304 -9.68 7.43 8.93
N GLN A 305 -10.52 7.98 8.05
CA GLN A 305 -11.81 7.37 7.73
C GLN A 305 -11.57 6.13 6.86
N HIS A 306 -12.32 5.06 7.12
CA HIS A 306 -12.24 3.83 6.33
C HIS A 306 -12.57 4.10 4.84
N GLY A 307 -11.84 3.42 3.95
CA GLY A 307 -11.96 3.56 2.50
C GLY A 307 -10.65 4.01 1.86
N GLN A 308 -10.72 4.36 0.57
CA GLN A 308 -9.55 4.77 -0.20
C GLN A 308 -8.89 6.01 0.41
N VAL A 309 -7.57 5.97 0.57
CA VAL A 309 -6.75 7.09 1.05
C VAL A 309 -6.01 7.72 -0.13
N TRP A 310 -6.08 9.04 -0.26
CA TRP A 310 -5.25 9.79 -1.21
C TRP A 310 -4.13 10.49 -0.45
N VAL A 311 -2.88 10.31 -0.87
CA VAL A 311 -1.74 11.05 -0.33
C VAL A 311 -1.16 11.90 -1.45
N VAL A 312 -1.35 13.20 -1.36
CA VAL A 312 -0.89 14.18 -2.34
C VAL A 312 0.37 14.84 -1.82
N PHE A 313 1.51 14.51 -2.41
CA PHE A 313 2.77 15.14 -2.06
C PHE A 313 2.83 16.54 -2.64
N ALA A 314 2.94 17.54 -1.76
CA ALA A 314 3.09 18.94 -2.10
C ALA A 314 4.48 19.41 -1.68
N LYS A 315 5.06 20.34 -2.44
CA LYS A 315 6.37 20.90 -2.09
C LYS A 315 6.25 21.72 -0.79
N ALA A 316 7.10 21.43 0.18
CA ALA A 316 7.26 22.26 1.38
C ALA A 316 7.90 23.60 1.00
N TYR A 317 7.43 24.68 1.64
CA TYR A 317 8.00 26.02 1.52
C TYR A 317 9.18 26.20 2.47
#